data_AF-A0A520H5N4-F1
#
_entry.id   AF-A0A520H5N4-F1
#
_cell.length_a   1.000
_cell.length_b   1.000
_cell.length_c   1.000
_cell.angle_alpha   90.00
_cell.angle_beta   90.00
_cell.angle_gamma   90.00
#
_symmetry.space_group_name_H-M   'P 1'
#
loop_
_entity.id
_entity.type
_entity.pdbx_description
1 polymer ?
#
loop_
_entity_poly.entity_id
_entity_poly.type
_entity_poly.pdbx_seq_one_letter_code
_entity_poly.pdbx_strand_id
1 'polypeptide(L)' 'QDSAGTGAGGILLAALIERARELPGIDTLYLLTSRKCAAAIHLYERAGFVHDADIMARFGHAYARCDVAMRYPLDRPR' A
#
# COMPACT_ATOMS: atom_id res chain seq x y z
N GLN A 1 -10.77 2.57 24.14
CA GLN A 1 -9.90 1.38 24.18
C GLN A 1 -9.88 0.88 22.74
N ASP A 2 -8.91 1.39 22.00
CA ASP A 2 -8.99 1.47 20.55
C ASP A 2 -8.55 0.14 19.97
N SER A 3 -9.34 -0.43 19.08
CA SER A 3 -9.15 -1.75 18.49
C SER A 3 -7.90 -1.78 17.60
N ALA A 4 -6.73 -1.87 18.21
CA ALA A 4 -5.50 -2.20 17.54
C ALA A 4 -5.57 -3.65 17.04
N GLY A 5 -5.95 -3.80 15.77
CA GLY A 5 -5.53 -4.90 14.90
C GLY A 5 -6.01 -6.30 15.28
N THR A 6 -7.20 -6.68 14.82
CA THR A 6 -7.71 -8.07 14.81
C THR A 6 -6.93 -9.03 13.90
N GLY A 7 -5.71 -8.68 13.45
CA GLY A 7 -4.97 -9.41 12.39
C GLY A 7 -5.61 -9.33 11.00
N ALA A 8 -6.91 -9.02 10.92
CA ALA A 8 -7.70 -8.99 9.69
C ALA A 8 -7.13 -8.03 8.63
N GLY A 9 -6.59 -6.88 9.05
CA GLY A 9 -5.96 -5.93 8.12
C GLY A 9 -4.75 -6.52 7.38
N GLY A 10 -3.92 -7.31 8.08
CA GLY A 10 -2.78 -7.99 7.46
C GLY A 10 -3.20 -9.15 6.56
N ILE A 11 -4.21 -9.93 6.98
CA ILE A 11 -4.76 -11.04 6.20
C ILE A 11 -5.35 -10.53 4.88
N LEU A 12 -6.17 -9.47 4.93
CA LEU A 12 -6.78 -8.89 3.74
C LEU A 12 -5.71 -8.30 2.81
N LEU A 13 -4.72 -7.60 3.37
CA LEU A 13 -3.63 -7.03 2.58
C LEU A 13 -2.82 -8.10 1.86
N ALA A 14 -2.49 -9.20 2.55
CA ALA A 14 -1.78 -10.33 1.95
C ALA A 14 -2.61 -10.97 0.81
N ALA A 15 -3.89 -11.24 1.05
CA ALA A 15 -4.79 -11.78 0.02
C ALA A 15 -4.92 -10.85 -1.20
N LEU A 16 -4.97 -9.53 -0.97
CA LEU A 16 -5.00 -8.53 -2.04
C LEU A 16 -3.72 -8.55 -2.88
N ILE A 17 -2.55 -8.64 -2.24
CA ILE A 17 -1.26 -8.72 -2.94
C ILE A 17 -1.19 -9.97 -3.81
N GLU A 18 -1.54 -11.14 -3.27
CA GLU A 18 -1.57 -12.38 -4.04
C GLU A 18 -2.53 -12.25 -5.23
N ARG A 19 -3.72 -11.70 -5.01
CA ARG A 19 -4.66 -11.46 -6.10
C ARG A 19 -4.11 -10.50 -7.15
N ALA A 20 -3.42 -9.43 -6.74
CA ALA A 20 -2.85 -8.46 -7.66
C ALA A 20 -1.78 -9.07 -8.57
N ARG A 21 -0.99 -10.03 -8.08
CA ARG A 21 0.01 -10.74 -8.89
C ARG A 21 -0.59 -11.59 -10.00
N GLU A 22 -1.81 -12.09 -9.80
CA GLU A 22 -2.52 -12.92 -10.78
C GLU A 22 -3.29 -12.10 -11.83
N LEU A 23 -3.54 -10.82 -11.56
CA LEU A 23 -4.35 -9.98 -12.44
C LEU A 23 -3.53 -9.56 -13.68
N PRO A 24 -3.98 -9.93 -14.90
CA PRO A 24 -3.28 -9.53 -16.11
C PRO A 24 -3.37 -8.02 -16.33
N GLY A 25 -2.25 -7.40 -16.72
CA GLY A 25 -2.19 -5.97 -17.04
C GLY A 25 -2.06 -5.04 -15.82
N ILE A 26 -1.91 -5.57 -14.60
CA ILE A 26 -1.56 -4.74 -13.44
C ILE A 26 -0.05 -4.54 -13.41
N ASP A 27 0.38 -3.32 -13.75
CA ASP A 27 1.81 -2.95 -13.73
C ASP A 27 2.21 -2.20 -12.44
N THR A 28 1.25 -1.75 -11.63
CA THR A 28 1.53 -0.99 -10.41
C THR A 28 0.43 -1.21 -9.37
N LEU A 29 0.84 -1.67 -8.20
CA LEU A 29 0.02 -1.66 -6.98
C LEU A 29 0.55 -0.55 -6.06
N TYR A 30 -0.30 0.42 -5.73
CA TYR A 30 0.08 1.53 -4.85
C TYR A 30 -1.02 1.85 -3.85
N LEU A 31 -0.65 2.57 -2.80
CA LEU A 31 -1.57 3.14 -1.83
C LEU A 31 -1.16 4.56 -1.47
N LEU A 32 -2.15 5.35 -1.05
CA LEU A 32 -1.98 6.68 -0.49
C LEU A 32 -2.48 6.66 0.95
N THR A 33 -1.70 7.20 1.88
CA THR A 33 -2.02 7.24 3.31
C THR A 33 -1.55 8.56 3.93
N SER A 34 -1.84 8.76 5.21
CA SER A 34 -1.33 9.90 5.97
C SER A 34 -0.26 9.46 6.96
N ARG A 35 0.76 10.29 7.19
CA ARG A 35 1.77 10.13 8.26
C ARG A 35 1.13 9.99 9.65
N LYS A 36 -0.10 10.49 9.83
CA LYS A 36 -0.89 10.30 11.06
C LYS A 36 -1.24 8.82 11.31
N CYS A 37 -1.24 7.98 10.29
CA CYS A 37 -1.58 6.56 10.35
C CYS A 37 -0.33 5.67 10.49
N ALA A 38 0.53 5.96 11.47
CA ALA A 38 1.82 5.26 11.65
C ALA A 38 1.68 3.72 11.73
N ALA A 39 0.66 3.21 12.43
CA ALA A 39 0.40 1.77 12.50
C ALA A 39 0.08 1.14 11.14
N ALA A 40 -0.63 1.85 10.26
CA ALA A 40 -0.93 1.40 8.91
C ALA A 40 0.33 1.43 8.03
N ILE A 41 1.15 2.48 8.14
CA ILE A 41 2.43 2.57 7.43
C ILE A 41 3.32 1.38 7.78
N HIS A 42 3.49 1.05 9.07
CA HIS A 42 4.26 -0.13 9.48
C HIS A 42 3.64 -1.46 9.04
N LEU A 43 2.31 -1.54 8.92
CA LEU A 43 1.66 -2.70 8.33
C LEU A 43 2.03 -2.85 6.85
N TYR A 44 2.00 -1.75 6.08
CA TYR A 44 2.34 -1.76 4.67
C TYR A 44 3.83 -2.07 4.44
N GLU A 45 4.73 -1.48 5.22
CA GLU A 45 6.18 -1.76 5.18
C GLU A 45 6.46 -3.24 5.41
N ARG A 46 5.88 -3.84 6.45
CA ARG A 46 6.02 -5.28 6.73
C ARG A 46 5.43 -6.17 5.64
N ALA A 47 4.39 -5.69 4.95
CA ALA A 47 3.81 -6.39 3.81
C ALA A 47 4.65 -6.26 2.53
N GLY A 48 5.68 -5.41 2.51
CA GLY A 48 6.61 -5.23 1.39
C GLY A 48 6.36 -3.98 0.53
N PHE A 49 5.48 -3.08 0.96
CA PHE A 49 5.35 -1.77 0.32
C PHE A 49 6.56 -0.89 0.65
N VAL A 50 6.96 -0.07 -0.32
CA VAL A 50 8.04 0.92 -0.19
C VAL A 50 7.51 2.31 -0.46
N HIS A 51 8.02 3.31 0.27
CA HIS A 51 7.69 4.72 0.02
C HIS A 51 8.09 5.13 -1.39
N ASP A 52 7.24 5.86 -2.09
CA ASP A 52 7.44 6.22 -3.49
C ASP A 52 7.00 7.66 -3.79
N ALA A 53 7.99 8.51 -4.07
CA ALA A 53 7.76 9.93 -4.35
C ALA A 53 7.12 10.16 -5.73
N ASP A 54 7.32 9.26 -6.70
CA ASP A 54 6.74 9.39 -8.03
C ASP A 54 5.24 9.10 -7.99
N ILE A 55 4.81 8.10 -7.21
CA ILE A 55 3.39 7.86 -6.92
C ILE A 55 2.77 9.07 -6.22
N MET A 56 3.48 9.69 -5.26
CA MET A 56 3.00 10.89 -4.60
C MET A 56 2.81 12.05 -5.59
N ALA A 57 3.80 12.31 -6.45
CA ALA A 57 3.70 13.37 -7.45
C ALA A 57 2.55 13.12 -8.44
N ARG A 58 2.41 11.86 -8.91
CA ARG A 58 1.42 11.46 -9.92
C ARG A 58 -0.01 11.40 -9.40
N PHE A 59 -0.22 10.96 -8.16
CA PHE A 59 -1.55 10.65 -7.65
C PHE A 59 -1.91 11.40 -6.35
N GLY A 60 -0.93 11.89 -5.61
CA GLY A 60 -1.14 12.57 -4.32
C GLY A 60 -1.90 13.90 -4.46
N HIS A 61 -1.73 14.61 -5.58
CA HIS A 61 -2.44 15.88 -5.82
C HIS A 61 -3.97 15.72 -5.88
N ALA A 62 -4.46 14.52 -6.23
CA ALA A 62 -5.90 14.22 -6.24
C ALA A 62 -6.49 14.05 -4.83
N TYR A 63 -5.65 13.91 -3.81
CA TYR A 63 -6.06 13.61 -2.43
C TYR A 63 -5.35 14.52 -1.42
N ALA A 64 -5.90 15.71 -1.20
CA ALA A 64 -5.33 16.74 -0.31
C ALA A 64 -5.04 16.32 1.15
N ARG A 65 -5.48 15.12 1.58
CA ARG A 65 -5.28 14.57 2.93
C ARG A 65 -4.18 13.51 3.03
N CYS A 66 -3.64 13.06 1.91
CA CYS A 66 -2.59 12.05 1.87
C CYS A 66 -1.22 12.72 1.73
N ASP A 67 -0.28 12.32 2.58
CA ASP A 67 1.09 12.84 2.59
C ASP A 67 2.15 11.73 2.66
N VAL A 68 1.73 10.48 2.46
CA VAL A 68 2.57 9.31 2.15
C VAL A 68 1.99 8.58 0.96
N ALA A 69 2.85 8.18 0.03
CA ALA A 69 2.54 7.27 -1.05
C ALA A 69 3.50 6.09 -0.99
N MET A 70 2.98 4.89 -1.20
CA MET A 70 3.79 3.68 -1.22
C MET A 70 3.40 2.80 -2.40
N ARG A 71 4.37 2.12 -2.99
CA ARG A 71 4.14 1.09 -4.01
C ARG A 71 4.56 -0.29 -3.54
N TYR A 72 3.91 -1.30 -4.09
CA TYR A 72 4.33 -2.68 -3.96
C TYR A 72 5.04 -3.13 -5.24
N PRO A 73 6.26 -3.69 -5.18
CA PRO A 73 6.92 -4.26 -6.34
C PRO A 73 6.21 -5.57 -6.72
N LEU A 74 5.40 -5.52 -7.78
CA LEU A 74 4.92 -6.73 -8.42
C LEU A 74 6.06 -7.27 -9.28
N ASP A 75 6.68 -8.37 -8.83
CA ASP A 75 7.67 -9.08 -9.64
C ASP A 75 6.98 -9.62 -10.89
N ARG A 76 7.29 -9.03 -12.04
CA ARG A 76 6.99 -9.66 -13.33
C ARG A 76 8.14 -10.62 -13.65
N PRO A 77 7.91 -11.93 -13.84
CA PRO A 77 8.88 -12.75 -14.54
C PRO A 77 9.07 -12.12 -15.93
N ARG A 78 10.30 -11.68 -16.22
CA ARG A 78 10.67 -11.06 -17.51
C ARG A 78 10.46 -12.04 -18.66
#